data_AF-A0A1H0V9D2-F1
#
_entry.id   AF-A0A1H0V9D2-F1
#
_cell.length_a   1.000
_cell.length_b   1.000
_cell.length_c   1.000
_cell.angle_alpha   90.00
_cell.angle_beta   90.00
_cell.angle_gamma   90.00
#
_symmetry.space_group_name_H-M   'P 1'
#
loop_
_entity.id
_entity.type
_entity.pdbx_description
1 polymer ?
#
loop_
_entity_poly.entity_id
_entity_poly.type
_entity_poly.pdbx_seq_one_letter_code
_entity_poly.pdbx_strand_id
1 'polypeptide(L)' 'MAPTSNSGSVDIKPILQWLAYTKGWMPGNETIGEVQFGYEITSSSGGLNFNTNNLTVNGG' A
#
# COMPACT_ATOMS: atom_id res chain seq x y z
N MET A 1 -0.69 -3.94 -20.27
CA MET A 1 -0.90 -3.23 -18.99
C MET A 1 -1.27 -4.25 -17.93
N ALA A 2 -0.78 -4.11 -16.70
CA ALA A 2 -1.21 -4.99 -15.61
C ALA A 2 -2.70 -4.75 -15.30
N PRO A 3 -3.47 -5.78 -14.90
CA PRO A 3 -4.85 -5.60 -14.48
C PRO A 3 -4.94 -4.70 -13.25
N THR A 4 -5.98 -3.88 -13.18
CA THR A 4 -6.30 -3.07 -12.00
C THR A 4 -7.34 -3.78 -11.13
N SER A 5 -7.31 -3.54 -9.82
CA SER A 5 -8.33 -3.99 -8.89
C SER A 5 -8.81 -2.83 -8.02
N ASN A 6 -10.10 -2.80 -7.72
CA ASN A 6 -10.74 -1.79 -6.86
C ASN A 6 -11.11 -2.33 -5.47
N SER A 7 -10.79 -3.59 -5.17
CA SER A 7 -11.09 -4.25 -3.89
C SER A 7 -10.17 -5.43 -3.63
N GLY A 8 -9.76 -5.61 -2.38
CA GLY A 8 -8.99 -6.79 -1.95
C GLY A 8 -8.37 -6.61 -0.57
N SER A 9 -7.69 -7.66 -0.13
CA SER A 9 -6.88 -7.67 1.09
C SER A 9 -5.44 -8.00 0.72
N VAL A 10 -4.48 -7.35 1.38
CA VAL A 10 -3.05 -7.58 1.18
C VAL A 10 -2.43 -7.89 2.53
N ASP A 11 -1.70 -9.01 2.62
CA ASP A 11 -0.78 -9.23 3.73
C ASP A 11 0.55 -8.53 3.41
N ILE A 12 0.80 -7.43 4.12
CA ILE A 12 1.95 -6.56 3.88
C ILE A 12 3.23 -7.18 4.46
N LYS A 13 3.14 -8.07 5.47
CA LYS A 13 4.32 -8.61 6.16
C LYS A 13 5.25 -9.42 5.24
N PRO A 14 4.76 -10.35 4.40
CA PRO A 14 5.61 -11.04 3.42
C PRO A 14 6.29 -10.10 2.42
N ILE A 15 5.63 -9.01 2.03
CA ILE A 15 6.19 -8.01 1.10
C ILE A 15 7.37 -7.29 1.77
N LEU A 16 7.20 -6.84 3.01
CA LEU A 16 8.27 -6.21 3.79
C LEU A 16 9.44 -7.16 4.03
N GLN A 17 9.17 -8.43 4.34
CA GLN A 17 10.23 -9.44 4.51
C GLN A 17 11.00 -9.68 3.21
N TRP A 18 10.34 -9.67 2.06
CA TRP A 18 11.01 -9.78 0.77
C TRP A 18 11.92 -8.57 0.49
N LEU A 19 11.43 -7.35 0.76
CA LEU A 19 12.23 -6.12 0.64
C LEU A 19 13.47 -6.17 1.54
N ALA A 20 13.30 -6.62 2.79
CA ALA A 20 14.38 -6.68 3.76
C ALA A 20 15.40 -7.78 3.47
N TYR A 21 14.96 -9.01 3.29
CA TYR A 21 15.85 -10.18 3.30
C TYR A 21 16.20 -10.72 1.91
N THR A 22 15.35 -10.49 0.89
CA THR A 22 15.65 -10.90 -0.48
C THR A 22 16.28 -9.76 -1.28
N LYS A 23 15.76 -8.54 -1.14
CA LYS A 23 16.30 -7.36 -1.84
C LYS A 23 17.39 -6.62 -1.08
N GLY A 24 17.41 -6.71 0.25
CA GLY A 24 18.36 -5.96 1.07
C GLY A 24 18.14 -4.45 1.04
N TRP A 25 16.92 -4.00 0.72
CA TRP A 25 16.59 -2.57 0.56
C TRP A 25 16.21 -1.89 1.87
N MET A 26 15.96 -2.67 2.92
CA MET A 26 15.67 -2.18 4.26
C MET A 26 16.29 -3.12 5.29
N PRO A 27 16.66 -2.64 6.49
CA PRO A 27 17.13 -3.50 7.58
C PRO A 27 16.08 -4.54 7.96
N GLY A 28 16.54 -5.75 8.28
CA GLY A 28 15.66 -6.83 8.73
C GLY A 28 15.00 -6.61 10.09
N ASN A 29 15.41 -5.58 10.82
CA ASN A 29 14.90 -5.20 12.15
C ASN A 29 14.22 -3.83 12.15
N GLU A 30 13.82 -3.34 10.98
CA GLU A 30 13.13 -2.06 10.87
C GLU A 30 11.79 -2.08 11.63
N THR A 31 11.47 -0.98 12.31
CA THR A 31 10.17 -0.81 12.96
C THR A 31 9.26 -0.03 12.04
N ILE A 32 8.19 -0.66 11.57
CA ILE A 32 7.23 0.01 10.68
C ILE A 32 6.38 0.99 11.50
N GLY A 33 6.47 2.27 11.17
CA GLY A 33 5.73 3.32 11.87
C GLY A 33 4.26 3.39 11.47
N GLU A 34 3.96 3.43 10.17
CA GLU A 34 2.61 3.71 9.68
C GLU A 34 2.25 2.87 8.44
N VAL A 35 0.95 2.60 8.30
CA VAL A 35 0.35 2.08 7.07
C VAL A 35 -0.65 3.11 6.58
N GLN A 36 -0.39 3.66 5.39
CA GLN A 36 -1.23 4.69 4.76
C GLN A 36 -1.83 4.16 3.46
N PHE A 37 -3.05 4.62 3.15
CA PHE A 37 -3.70 4.38 1.86
C PHE A 37 -4.36 5.68 1.40
N GLY A 38 -4.18 6.02 0.13
CA GLY A 38 -4.71 7.24 -0.48
C GLY A 38 -4.46 7.28 -1.98
N TYR A 39 -4.73 8.42 -2.59
CA TYR A 39 -4.57 8.66 -4.03
C TYR A 39 -3.54 9.75 -4.26
N GLU A 40 -2.53 9.48 -5.09
CA GLU A 40 -1.60 10.49 -5.59
C GLU A 40 -2.10 11.01 -6.94
N ILE A 41 -2.72 12.20 -6.95
CA ILE A 41 -3.40 12.76 -8.13
C ILE A 41 -2.51 13.81 -8.78
N THR A 42 -1.93 13.51 -9.94
CA THR A 42 -1.19 14.50 -10.74
C THR A 42 -2.12 15.49 -11.44
N SER A 43 -3.30 15.04 -11.90
CA SER A 43 -4.31 15.89 -12.53
C SER A 43 -5.70 15.28 -12.44
N SER A 44 -6.72 16.13 -12.27
CA SER A 44 -8.15 15.77 -12.28
C SER A 44 -8.96 16.88 -12.96
N SER A 45 -8.65 17.18 -14.22
CA SER A 45 -9.32 18.23 -14.98
C SER A 45 -10.82 17.97 -15.06
N GLY A 46 -11.63 18.99 -14.77
CA GLY A 46 -13.09 18.86 -14.65
C GLY A 46 -13.59 18.34 -13.30
N GLY A 47 -12.69 17.96 -12.38
CA GLY A 47 -13.01 17.43 -11.05
C GLY A 47 -13.42 15.96 -11.12
N LEU A 48 -12.72 15.10 -10.37
CA LEU A 48 -13.01 13.66 -10.29
C LEU A 48 -13.20 13.25 -8.83
N ASN A 49 -13.99 12.20 -8.62
CA ASN A 49 -14.26 11.64 -7.30
C ASN A 49 -13.44 10.36 -7.09
N PHE A 50 -12.75 10.27 -5.96
CA PHE A 50 -11.96 9.12 -5.55
C PHE A 50 -12.50 8.61 -4.22
N ASN A 51 -13.33 7.58 -4.27
CA ASN A 51 -14.05 7.08 -3.11
C ASN A 51 -13.41 5.80 -2.57
N THR A 52 -13.00 5.83 -1.31
CA THR A 52 -12.63 4.64 -0.54
C THR A 52 -13.82 4.22 0.31
N ASN A 53 -14.52 3.16 -0.11
CA ASN A 53 -15.73 2.69 0.60
C ASN A 53 -15.40 2.04 1.94
N ASN A 54 -14.23 1.39 2.06
CA ASN A 54 -13.75 0.80 3.30
C ASN A 54 -12.22 0.74 3.30
N LEU A 55 -11.60 1.08 4.43
CA LEU A 55 -10.19 0.82 4.73
C LEU A 55 -10.11 0.24 6.14
N THR A 56 -9.50 -0.92 6.27
CA THR A 56 -9.26 -1.56 7.57
C THR A 56 -7.80 -1.97 7.62
N VAL A 57 -7.10 -1.54 8.68
CA VAL A 57 -5.73 -1.94 8.97
C VAL A 57 -5.76 -2.76 10.24
N ASN A 58 -5.24 -3.97 10.17
CA ASN A 58 -5.08 -4.84 11.32
C ASN A 58 -3.59 -4.94 11.64
N GLY A 59 -3.17 -4.21 12.68
CA GLY A 59 -1.86 -4.39 13.31
C GLY A 59 -1.90 -5.60 14.23
N GLY A 60 -0.88 -6.46 14.12
CA GLY A 60 -0.64 -7.55 15.06
C GLY A 60 0.28 -7.13 16.19
#